data_AF-A0A1A3P6K1-F1
#
_entry.id   AF-A0A1A3P6K1-F1
#
_cell.length_a   1.000
_cell.length_b   1.000
_cell.length_c   1.000
_cell.angle_alpha   90.00
_cell.angle_beta   90.00
_cell.angle_gamma   90.00
#
_symmetry.space_group_name_H-M   'P 1'
#
loop_
_entity.id
_entity.type
_entity.pdbx_description
1 polymer ?
#
loop_
_entity_poly.entity_id
_entity_poly.type
_entity_poly.pdbx_seq_one_letter_code
_entity_poly.pdbx_strand_id
1 'polypeptide(L)'
;MGSRVTAAIVLALSAMLWLAGCASAPKDSESPAPPTTDSPLMADVRQSVDATKALTSAHLSVRTNGQVDSMLGITNADVDVRANPLTAKGSCTYNGQADVPFRIKDDNISVKLFDDWTNLGSVADLSATRLLDPTNGVAKMLSGVTNLQAQGTEVIDGINTNKITGTLPTDAVKSIDPGARQPRPATVWIAQDGSHRLVRASVDLGSGSVQVTLSKWNEPVNLD
;
A
#
# COMPACT_ATOMS: atom_id res chain seq x y z
N MET A 1 23.65 -6.13 -74.69
CA MET A 1 23.95 -5.22 -73.56
C MET A 1 24.06 -6.06 -72.30
N GLY A 2 25.05 -6.02 -71.41
CA GLY A 2 26.32 -5.32 -71.22
C GLY A 2 26.89 -5.90 -69.90
N SER A 3 28.13 -6.43 -69.89
CA SER A 3 29.28 -5.96 -69.06
C SER A 3 29.03 -5.99 -67.53
N ARG A 4 29.83 -6.55 -66.60
CA ARG A 4 31.26 -6.90 -66.40
C ARG A 4 31.34 -7.84 -65.16
N VAL A 5 32.09 -8.95 -65.14
CA VAL A 5 33.51 -9.14 -64.70
C VAL A 5 33.75 -9.02 -63.17
N THR A 6 34.15 -10.17 -62.58
CA THR A 6 35.01 -10.47 -61.38
C THR A 6 34.72 -9.86 -60.01
N ALA A 7 34.71 -10.67 -58.95
CA ALA A 7 35.90 -11.08 -58.19
C ALA A 7 35.51 -11.83 -56.90
N ALA A 8 36.21 -12.93 -56.62
CA ALA A 8 36.20 -13.63 -55.34
C ALA A 8 37.01 -12.85 -54.29
N ILE A 9 36.67 -12.99 -53.00
CA ILE A 9 37.62 -13.03 -51.87
C ILE A 9 36.95 -13.75 -50.68
N VAL A 10 37.59 -14.84 -50.28
CA VAL A 10 37.47 -15.55 -49.00
C VAL A 10 38.64 -15.08 -48.13
N LEU A 11 38.44 -14.92 -46.81
CA LEU A 11 39.39 -15.07 -45.67
C LEU A 11 38.84 -14.25 -44.48
N ALA A 12 38.36 -14.84 -43.37
CA ALA A 12 39.01 -15.60 -42.30
C ALA A 12 39.63 -14.73 -41.18
N LEU A 13 39.11 -14.99 -39.96
CA LEU A 13 39.68 -14.89 -38.60
C LEU A 13 40.74 -13.82 -38.25
N SER A 14 40.51 -13.13 -37.12
CA SER A 14 41.56 -12.91 -36.11
C SER A 14 40.97 -12.63 -34.72
N ALA A 15 41.22 -13.53 -33.79
CA ALA A 15 41.12 -13.30 -32.35
C ALA A 15 42.39 -12.57 -31.87
N MET A 16 42.26 -11.64 -30.94
CA MET A 16 43.38 -11.10 -30.17
C MET A 16 43.01 -11.02 -28.69
N LEU A 17 43.50 -12.00 -27.94
CA LEU A 17 43.73 -11.88 -26.51
C LEU A 17 44.95 -10.99 -26.29
N TRP A 18 44.86 -10.06 -25.34
CA TRP A 18 46.02 -9.40 -24.74
C TRP A 18 45.92 -9.54 -23.22
N LEU A 19 46.92 -10.18 -22.61
CA LEU A 19 47.13 -10.21 -21.17
C LEU A 19 48.25 -9.22 -20.76
N ALA A 20 47.93 -8.42 -19.74
CA ALA A 20 48.75 -7.91 -18.63
C ALA A 20 50.01 -7.04 -18.85
N GLY A 21 50.09 -5.92 -18.10
CA GLY A 21 51.35 -5.37 -17.57
C GLY A 21 51.38 -3.89 -17.11
N CYS A 22 51.20 -3.65 -15.79
CA CYS A 22 51.77 -2.59 -14.91
C CYS A 22 51.54 -1.08 -15.21
N ALA A 23 51.39 -0.14 -14.26
CA ALA A 23 51.23 -0.09 -12.81
C ALA A 23 50.91 1.38 -12.42
N SER A 24 49.99 1.63 -11.48
CA SER A 24 50.00 2.76 -10.51
C SER A 24 48.80 2.61 -9.56
N ALA A 25 49.06 2.71 -8.26
CA ALA A 25 48.13 2.41 -7.16
C ALA A 25 47.26 3.64 -6.77
N PRO A 26 46.39 3.51 -5.75
CA PRO A 26 44.93 3.62 -5.85
C PRO A 26 44.43 5.05 -5.59
N LYS A 27 43.36 5.42 -6.29
CA LYS A 27 42.51 6.54 -5.86
C LYS A 27 41.11 5.99 -5.73
N ASP A 28 40.68 5.84 -4.48
CA ASP A 28 39.29 5.63 -4.09
C ASP A 28 38.43 6.68 -4.81
N SER A 29 37.86 6.26 -5.92
CA SER A 29 36.80 6.99 -6.59
C SER A 29 35.54 6.36 -6.05
N GLU A 30 35.05 6.94 -4.96
CA GLU A 30 33.70 6.76 -4.47
C GLU A 30 32.78 7.11 -5.64
N SER A 31 32.39 6.07 -6.38
CA SER A 31 31.37 6.19 -7.41
C SER A 31 30.14 6.76 -6.72
N PRO A 32 29.61 7.90 -7.15
CA PRO A 32 28.34 8.37 -6.64
C PRO A 32 27.35 7.22 -6.85
N ALA A 33 26.76 6.73 -5.77
CA ALA A 33 25.64 5.82 -5.87
C ALA A 33 24.64 6.47 -6.83
N PRO A 34 24.15 5.76 -7.87
CA PRO A 34 23.14 6.31 -8.75
C PRO A 34 21.97 6.79 -7.87
N PRO A 35 21.36 7.96 -8.17
CA PRO A 35 20.16 8.35 -7.48
C PRO A 35 19.18 7.19 -7.62
N THR A 36 18.69 6.67 -6.49
CA THR A 36 17.65 5.65 -6.45
C THR A 36 16.45 6.24 -7.19
N THR A 37 16.38 5.98 -8.50
CA THR A 37 15.25 6.41 -9.31
C THR A 37 14.12 5.52 -8.85
N ASP A 38 13.20 6.08 -8.08
CA ASP A 38 12.02 5.36 -7.63
C ASP A 38 11.35 4.70 -8.83
N SER A 39 11.08 3.39 -8.72
CA SER A 39 10.35 2.67 -9.75
C SER A 39 9.03 3.40 -10.05
N PRO A 40 8.57 3.46 -11.31
CA PRO A 40 7.27 4.06 -11.64
C PRO A 40 6.11 3.52 -10.78
N LEU A 41 6.18 2.25 -10.36
CA LEU A 41 5.20 1.66 -9.45
C LEU A 41 5.24 2.28 -8.05
N MET A 42 6.45 2.57 -7.55
CA MET A 42 6.61 3.23 -6.26
C MET A 42 6.16 4.70 -6.35
N ALA A 43 6.37 5.36 -7.49
CA ALA A 43 5.83 6.69 -7.72
C ALA A 43 4.28 6.70 -7.68
N ASP A 44 3.62 5.74 -8.34
CA ASP A 44 2.15 5.60 -8.31
C ASP A 44 1.62 5.33 -6.88
N VAL A 45 2.28 4.43 -6.15
CA VAL A 45 1.93 4.16 -4.73
C VAL A 45 2.09 5.42 -3.85
N ARG A 46 3.15 6.21 -4.05
CA ARG A 46 3.34 7.48 -3.31
C ARG A 46 2.26 8.51 -3.66
N GLN A 47 1.94 8.68 -4.94
CA GLN A 47 0.86 9.57 -5.36
C GLN A 47 -0.48 9.17 -4.74
N SER A 48 -0.75 7.86 -4.67
CA SER A 48 -1.96 7.35 -4.04
C SER A 48 -2.01 7.58 -2.53
N VAL A 49 -0.86 7.45 -1.87
CA VAL A 49 -0.70 7.81 -0.46
C VAL A 49 -0.97 9.30 -0.24
N ASP A 50 -0.41 10.17 -1.07
CA ASP A 50 -0.59 11.61 -0.94
C ASP A 50 -2.04 12.03 -1.21
N ALA A 51 -2.68 11.43 -2.23
CA ALA A 51 -4.11 11.60 -2.49
C ALA A 51 -4.97 11.15 -1.31
N THR A 52 -4.60 10.05 -0.63
CA THR A 52 -5.30 9.55 0.55
C THR A 52 -5.13 10.47 1.77
N LYS A 53 -3.93 11.03 1.99
CA LYS A 53 -3.68 12.00 3.06
C LYS A 53 -4.45 13.31 2.87
N ALA A 54 -4.72 13.68 1.62
CA ALA A 54 -5.47 14.88 1.28
C ALA A 54 -6.99 14.72 1.47
N LEU A 55 -7.49 13.54 1.83
CA LEU A 55 -8.92 13.31 2.04
C LEU A 55 -9.43 14.02 3.29
N THR A 56 -10.56 14.69 3.15
CA THR A 56 -11.32 15.25 4.28
C THR A 56 -12.37 14.27 4.77
N SER A 57 -12.91 13.45 3.87
CA SER A 57 -13.86 12.37 4.16
C SER A 57 -13.75 11.22 3.16
N ALA A 58 -14.23 10.05 3.56
CA ALA A 58 -14.43 8.90 2.68
C ALA A 58 -15.39 7.89 3.31
N HIS A 59 -15.98 7.03 2.50
CA HIS A 59 -16.62 5.80 2.96
C HIS A 59 -15.62 4.65 2.92
N LEU A 60 -15.52 3.90 4.01
CA LEU A 60 -14.64 2.75 4.16
C LEU A 60 -15.47 1.47 4.34
N SER A 61 -15.22 0.50 3.48
CA SER A 61 -15.70 -0.87 3.64
C SER A 61 -14.51 -1.76 4.02
N VAL A 62 -14.51 -2.23 5.26
CA VAL A 62 -13.48 -3.11 5.84
C VAL A 62 -14.01 -4.53 5.88
N ARG A 63 -13.17 -5.48 5.46
CA ARG A 63 -13.45 -6.91 5.50
C ARG A 63 -12.24 -7.65 6.03
N THR A 64 -12.46 -8.61 6.91
CA THR A 64 -11.42 -9.56 7.34
C THR A 64 -11.78 -10.97 6.90
N ASN A 65 -10.75 -11.78 6.68
CA ASN A 65 -10.90 -13.21 6.44
C ASN A 65 -9.93 -13.98 7.34
N GLY A 66 -10.31 -15.18 7.76
CA GLY A 66 -9.55 -15.95 8.74
C GLY A 66 -9.53 -15.27 10.12
N GLN A 67 -8.44 -15.44 10.85
CA GLN A 67 -8.28 -14.90 12.20
C GLN A 67 -7.42 -13.63 12.18
N VAL A 68 -8.00 -12.52 12.63
CA VAL A 68 -7.35 -11.21 12.77
C VAL A 68 -7.65 -10.62 14.15
N ASP A 69 -6.78 -10.91 15.12
CA ASP A 69 -7.01 -10.54 16.53
C ASP A 69 -6.93 -9.02 16.79
N SER A 70 -6.23 -8.28 15.94
CA SER A 70 -6.03 -6.84 16.08
C SER A 70 -7.25 -5.98 15.76
N MET A 71 -8.33 -6.59 15.26
CA MET A 71 -9.55 -5.88 14.86
C MET A 71 -10.58 -5.75 15.99
N LEU A 72 -10.21 -6.04 17.24
CA LEU A 72 -11.05 -5.86 18.42
C LEU A 72 -12.41 -6.59 18.34
N GLY A 73 -12.43 -7.78 17.72
CA GLY A 73 -13.65 -8.55 17.50
C GLY A 73 -14.52 -8.08 16.31
N ILE A 74 -14.07 -7.08 15.55
CA ILE A 74 -14.73 -6.62 14.33
C ILE A 74 -14.24 -7.44 13.13
N THR A 75 -15.16 -8.01 12.35
CA THR A 75 -14.80 -8.75 11.12
C THR A 75 -15.16 -8.02 9.85
N ASN A 76 -16.20 -7.18 9.89
CA ASN A 76 -16.60 -6.32 8.79
C ASN A 76 -16.98 -4.95 9.34
N ALA A 77 -16.74 -3.88 8.59
CA ALA A 77 -17.27 -2.56 8.90
C ALA A 77 -17.60 -1.81 7.61
N ASP A 78 -18.67 -1.01 7.64
CA ASP A 78 -19.04 -0.09 6.57
C ASP A 78 -19.32 1.26 7.24
N VAL A 79 -18.38 2.18 7.08
CA VAL A 79 -18.31 3.41 7.89
C VAL A 79 -17.99 4.62 7.04
N ASP A 80 -18.68 5.71 7.30
CA ASP A 80 -18.29 7.03 6.82
C ASP A 80 -17.29 7.64 7.80
N VAL A 81 -16.24 8.25 7.27
CA VAL A 81 -15.13 8.82 8.04
C VAL A 81 -14.92 10.27 7.65
N ARG A 82 -14.66 11.12 8.65
CA ARG A 82 -14.12 12.47 8.53
C ARG A 82 -12.73 12.48 9.14
N ALA A 83 -11.76 13.09 8.46
CA ALA A 83 -10.37 13.09 8.87
C ALA A 83 -10.05 14.09 10.00
N ASN A 84 -10.74 15.25 10.04
CA ASN A 84 -10.47 16.30 11.03
C ASN A 84 -11.75 17.01 11.52
N PRO A 85 -12.07 16.95 12.84
CA PRO A 85 -11.51 15.98 13.79
C PRO A 85 -11.83 14.56 13.31
N LEU A 86 -10.98 13.59 13.67
CA LEU A 86 -11.22 12.20 13.30
C LEU A 86 -12.56 11.74 13.89
N THR A 87 -13.49 11.38 13.02
CA THR A 87 -14.82 10.89 13.42
C THR A 87 -15.21 9.82 12.43
N ALA A 88 -15.82 8.74 12.90
CA ALA A 88 -16.38 7.71 12.03
C ALA A 88 -17.74 7.27 12.55
N LYS A 89 -18.63 6.89 11.65
CA LYS A 89 -19.96 6.35 11.99
C LYS A 89 -20.40 5.36 10.93
N GLY A 90 -21.05 4.29 11.37
CA GLY A 90 -21.60 3.29 10.46
C GLY A 90 -22.03 2.04 11.21
N SER A 91 -21.85 0.89 10.59
CA SER A 91 -22.12 -0.40 11.21
C SER A 91 -20.94 -1.35 11.03
N CYS A 92 -20.90 -2.37 11.87
CA CYS A 92 -19.92 -3.43 11.80
C CYS A 92 -20.52 -4.79 12.15
N THR A 93 -19.78 -5.85 11.82
CA THR A 93 -19.99 -7.17 12.42
C THR A 93 -19.06 -7.28 13.62
N TYR A 94 -19.61 -7.37 14.83
CA TYR A 94 -18.86 -7.46 16.08
C TYR A 94 -19.15 -8.77 16.79
N ASN A 95 -18.11 -9.58 17.04
CA ASN A 95 -18.20 -10.91 17.68
C ASN A 95 -19.29 -11.82 17.06
N GLY A 96 -19.44 -11.77 15.74
CA GLY A 96 -20.41 -12.56 14.98
C GLY A 96 -21.81 -11.95 14.88
N GLN A 97 -22.10 -10.86 15.59
CA GLN A 97 -23.35 -10.11 15.41
C GLN A 97 -23.20 -9.10 14.28
N ALA A 98 -24.06 -9.20 13.26
CA ALA A 98 -24.09 -8.26 12.14
C ALA A 98 -24.80 -6.93 12.50
N ASP A 99 -24.57 -5.91 11.67
CA ASP A 99 -25.23 -4.60 11.72
C ASP A 99 -25.18 -3.89 13.09
N VAL A 100 -24.11 -4.13 13.86
CA VAL A 100 -23.86 -3.46 15.14
C VAL A 100 -23.46 -2.01 14.87
N PRO A 101 -24.15 -1.00 15.43
CA PRO A 101 -23.76 0.39 15.22
C PRO A 101 -22.35 0.64 15.74
N PHE A 102 -21.53 1.28 14.92
CA PHE A 102 -20.14 1.59 15.21
C PHE A 102 -19.90 3.10 15.14
N ARG A 103 -19.02 3.61 16.01
CA ARG A 103 -18.50 4.97 15.89
C ARG A 103 -17.06 5.12 16.39
N ILE A 104 -16.39 6.10 15.83
CA ILE A 104 -15.22 6.75 16.43
C ILE A 104 -15.64 8.17 16.78
N LYS A 105 -15.52 8.54 18.06
CA LYS A 105 -15.78 9.89 18.53
C LYS A 105 -14.72 10.29 19.54
N ASP A 106 -14.14 11.46 19.29
CA ASP A 106 -12.97 11.98 20.01
C ASP A 106 -11.80 10.99 19.88
N ASP A 107 -11.54 10.21 20.92
CA ASP A 107 -10.51 9.17 20.94
C ASP A 107 -11.10 7.76 21.11
N ASN A 108 -12.42 7.61 21.28
CA ASN A 108 -13.03 6.33 21.61
C ASN A 108 -13.55 5.61 20.37
N ILE A 109 -13.21 4.32 20.28
CA ILE A 109 -13.76 3.36 19.32
C ILE A 109 -14.88 2.62 20.04
N SER A 110 -16.11 2.71 19.55
CA SER A 110 -17.26 2.15 20.27
C SER A 110 -18.23 1.44 19.36
N VAL A 111 -18.88 0.42 19.93
CA VAL A 111 -20.03 -0.26 19.33
C VAL A 111 -21.25 -0.08 20.21
N LYS A 112 -22.45 -0.09 19.64
CA LYS A 112 -23.69 -0.04 20.40
C LYS A 112 -24.22 -1.45 20.62
N LEU A 113 -24.25 -1.90 21.86
CA LEU A 113 -24.81 -3.19 22.26
C LEU A 113 -26.09 -2.93 23.05
N PHE A 114 -27.21 -3.47 22.58
CA PHE A 114 -28.54 -3.09 23.07
C PHE A 114 -28.72 -1.56 22.96
N ASP A 115 -28.97 -0.88 24.08
CA ASP A 115 -29.15 0.57 24.12
C ASP A 115 -27.90 1.36 24.51
N ASP A 116 -26.81 0.67 24.86
CA ASP A 116 -25.61 1.29 25.42
C ASP A 116 -24.41 1.25 24.47
N TRP A 117 -23.62 2.33 24.50
CA TRP A 117 -22.35 2.39 23.80
C TRP A 117 -21.26 1.73 24.66
N THR A 118 -20.65 0.67 24.12
CA THR A 118 -19.51 -0.02 24.73
C THR A 118 -18.23 0.46 24.08
N ASN A 119 -17.29 0.95 24.91
CA ASN A 119 -15.97 1.35 24.44
C ASN A 119 -15.09 0.11 24.22
N LEU A 120 -14.54 -0.03 23.02
CA LEU A 120 -13.64 -1.12 22.64
C LEU A 120 -12.17 -0.76 22.82
N GLY A 121 -11.86 0.54 22.91
CA GLY A 121 -10.50 1.04 23.03
C GLY A 121 -10.35 2.46 22.51
N SER A 122 -9.12 2.93 22.53
CA SER A 122 -8.77 4.27 22.06
C SER A 122 -8.13 4.23 20.68
N VAL A 123 -8.36 5.28 19.87
CA VAL A 123 -7.62 5.49 18.63
C VAL A 123 -6.15 5.65 18.94
N ALA A 124 -5.78 6.46 19.95
CA ALA A 124 -4.40 6.64 20.43
C ALA A 124 -3.69 5.31 20.71
N ASP A 125 -4.41 4.32 21.24
CA ASP A 125 -3.87 2.99 21.56
C ASP A 125 -3.69 2.08 20.34
N LEU A 126 -4.39 2.34 19.23
CA LEU A 126 -4.16 1.60 17.99
C LEU A 126 -2.74 1.88 17.50
N SER A 127 -1.97 0.83 17.24
CA SER A 127 -0.61 0.95 16.70
C SER A 127 -0.56 1.70 15.36
N ALA A 128 -1.71 1.81 14.67
CA ALA A 128 -1.94 2.64 13.50
C ALA A 128 -1.75 4.15 13.76
N THR A 129 -1.92 4.69 14.98
CA THR A 129 -1.65 6.12 15.25
C THR A 129 -0.19 6.50 15.08
N ARG A 130 0.74 5.54 15.20
CA ARG A 130 2.14 5.74 14.85
C ARG A 130 2.36 5.83 13.33
N LEU A 131 1.44 5.31 12.52
CA LEU A 131 1.38 5.53 11.07
C LEU A 131 0.62 6.80 10.68
N LEU A 132 -0.27 7.29 11.55
CA LEU A 132 -1.03 8.53 11.35
C LEU A 132 -0.19 9.80 11.51
N ASP A 133 1.13 9.70 11.71
CA ASP A 133 2.03 10.80 11.36
C ASP A 133 2.01 10.94 9.83
N PRO A 134 1.37 11.99 9.29
CA PRO A 134 1.15 12.14 7.85
C PRO A 134 2.46 12.28 7.07
N THR A 135 3.58 12.55 7.73
CA THR A 135 4.89 12.72 7.10
C THR A 135 5.79 11.52 7.36
N ASN A 136 5.93 11.07 8.61
CA ASN A 136 6.90 10.03 8.95
C ASN A 136 6.32 8.61 8.94
N GLY A 137 5.05 8.43 9.26
CA GLY A 137 4.42 7.12 9.41
C GLY A 137 4.31 6.38 8.09
N VAL A 138 3.65 7.01 7.10
CA VAL A 138 3.49 6.41 5.78
C VAL A 138 4.82 6.36 5.01
N ALA A 139 5.68 7.38 5.12
CA ALA A 139 6.99 7.35 4.49
C ALA A 139 7.85 6.17 5.01
N LYS A 140 7.81 5.91 6.33
CA LYS A 140 8.48 4.75 6.94
C LYS A 140 7.84 3.42 6.53
N MET A 141 6.53 3.39 6.32
CA MET A 141 5.83 2.21 5.79
C MET A 141 6.33 1.88 4.37
N LEU A 142 6.43 2.90 3.51
CA LEU A 142 6.83 2.77 2.11
C LEU A 142 8.33 2.51 1.94
N SER A 143 9.20 3.04 2.81
CA SER A 143 10.66 2.96 2.67
C SER A 143 11.23 1.54 2.74
N GLY A 144 10.47 0.57 3.22
CA GLY A 144 10.86 -0.84 3.27
C GLY A 144 10.02 -1.76 2.38
N VAL A 145 9.16 -1.21 1.52
CA VAL A 145 8.36 -2.03 0.61
C VAL A 145 9.25 -2.61 -0.47
N THR A 146 9.17 -3.92 -0.64
CA THR A 146 9.95 -4.68 -1.61
C THR A 146 9.04 -5.46 -2.55
N ASN A 147 9.61 -6.05 -3.60
CA ASN A 147 8.91 -6.93 -4.54
C ASN A 147 7.66 -6.28 -5.18
N LEU A 148 7.74 -4.98 -5.50
CA LEU A 148 6.66 -4.29 -6.19
C LEU A 148 6.48 -4.87 -7.60
N GLN A 149 5.24 -5.25 -7.92
CA GLN A 149 4.89 -5.80 -9.22
C GLN A 149 3.51 -5.28 -9.64
N ALA A 150 3.41 -4.82 -10.89
CA ALA A 150 2.13 -4.56 -11.52
C ALA A 150 1.49 -5.89 -11.92
N GLN A 151 0.24 -6.11 -11.50
CA GLN A 151 -0.56 -7.29 -11.82
C GLN A 151 -1.57 -7.03 -12.93
N GLY A 152 -1.55 -5.83 -13.52
CA GLY A 152 -2.48 -5.40 -14.56
C GLY A 152 -3.62 -4.54 -14.03
N THR A 153 -4.73 -4.53 -14.76
CA THR A 153 -5.91 -3.71 -14.46
C THR A 153 -7.02 -4.55 -13.86
N GLU A 154 -7.70 -4.03 -12.85
CA GLU A 154 -8.90 -4.63 -12.25
C GLU A 154 -9.99 -3.56 -12.11
N VAL A 155 -11.26 -3.92 -12.35
CA VAL A 155 -12.39 -3.01 -12.18
C VAL A 155 -13.03 -3.25 -10.82
N ILE A 156 -13.07 -2.22 -9.98
CA ILE A 156 -13.70 -2.26 -8.65
C ILE A 156 -14.79 -1.20 -8.61
N ASP A 157 -16.04 -1.63 -8.41
CA ASP A 157 -17.21 -0.75 -8.32
C ASP A 157 -17.32 0.24 -9.51
N GLY A 158 -16.97 -0.23 -10.71
CA GLY A 158 -16.97 0.56 -11.94
C GLY A 158 -15.73 1.44 -12.17
N ILE A 159 -14.75 1.42 -11.27
CA ILE A 159 -13.50 2.18 -11.38
C ILE A 159 -12.40 1.26 -11.93
N ASN A 160 -11.76 1.66 -13.03
CA ASN A 160 -10.56 1.00 -13.52
C ASN A 160 -9.37 1.29 -12.60
N THR A 161 -8.67 0.24 -12.16
CA THR A 161 -7.56 0.36 -11.20
C THR A 161 -6.31 -0.37 -11.65
N ASN A 162 -5.14 0.21 -11.36
CA ASN A 162 -3.86 -0.47 -11.37
C ASN A 162 -3.77 -1.37 -10.14
N LYS A 163 -3.66 -2.68 -10.33
CA LYS A 163 -3.38 -3.63 -9.26
C LYS A 163 -1.88 -3.77 -9.06
N ILE A 164 -1.40 -3.44 -7.87
CA ILE A 164 0.03 -3.49 -7.52
C ILE A 164 0.19 -4.36 -6.29
N THR A 165 1.03 -5.39 -6.39
CA THR A 165 1.44 -6.22 -5.25
C THR A 165 2.79 -5.78 -4.72
N GLY A 166 3.04 -5.99 -3.43
CA GLY A 166 4.35 -5.78 -2.81
C GLY A 166 4.46 -6.55 -1.50
N THR A 167 5.61 -6.42 -0.85
CA THR A 167 5.86 -6.98 0.49
C THR A 167 6.09 -5.83 1.46
N LEU A 168 5.23 -5.74 2.48
CA LEU A 168 5.39 -4.80 3.59
C LEU A 168 6.47 -5.31 4.54
N PRO A 169 7.38 -4.43 5.00
CA PRO A 169 8.38 -4.80 6.01
C PRO A 169 7.67 -5.10 7.33
N THR A 170 8.24 -6.00 8.15
CA THR A 170 7.63 -6.42 9.42
C THR A 170 7.19 -5.26 10.31
N ASP A 171 8.00 -4.20 10.39
CA ASP A 171 7.69 -3.03 11.24
C ASP A 171 6.50 -2.22 10.73
N ALA A 172 6.25 -2.21 9.42
CA ALA A 172 5.00 -1.67 8.86
C ALA A 172 3.82 -2.55 9.27
N VAL A 173 3.95 -3.88 9.14
CA VAL A 173 2.88 -4.84 9.47
C VAL A 173 2.49 -4.74 10.95
N LYS A 174 3.44 -4.49 11.85
CA LYS A 174 3.19 -4.32 13.30
C LYS A 174 2.20 -3.20 13.66
N SER A 175 2.01 -2.24 12.77
CA SER A 175 0.99 -1.20 12.96
C SER A 175 -0.45 -1.73 12.83
N ILE A 176 -0.63 -2.82 12.07
CA ILE A 176 -1.91 -3.49 11.81
C ILE A 176 -2.05 -4.70 12.73
N ASP A 177 -0.98 -5.51 12.85
CA ASP A 177 -0.90 -6.69 13.71
C ASP A 177 0.35 -6.58 14.59
N PRO A 178 0.23 -6.10 15.84
CA PRO A 178 1.36 -5.99 16.77
C PRO A 178 2.11 -7.31 17.01
N GLY A 179 1.48 -8.47 16.76
CA GLY A 179 2.08 -9.79 16.85
C GLY A 179 3.00 -10.15 15.67
N ALA A 180 3.01 -9.35 14.60
CA ALA A 180 3.74 -9.65 13.37
C ALA A 180 5.26 -9.84 13.60
N ARG A 181 5.78 -10.97 13.11
CA ARG A 181 7.20 -11.35 13.21
C ARG A 181 7.94 -11.35 11.88
N GLN A 182 7.21 -11.25 10.76
CA GLN A 182 7.75 -11.42 9.41
C GLN A 182 7.15 -10.39 8.45
N PRO A 183 7.84 -10.08 7.34
CA PRO A 183 7.27 -9.29 6.26
C PRO A 183 6.02 -9.97 5.69
N ARG A 184 5.07 -9.18 5.21
CA ARG A 184 3.78 -9.69 4.73
C ARG A 184 3.44 -9.20 3.33
N PRO A 185 2.80 -10.03 2.48
CA PRO A 185 2.34 -9.57 1.19
C PRO A 185 1.18 -8.59 1.35
N ALA A 186 1.18 -7.57 0.50
CA ALA A 186 0.12 -6.59 0.40
C ALA A 186 -0.21 -6.31 -1.06
N THR A 187 -1.44 -5.87 -1.30
CA THR A 187 -1.92 -5.46 -2.61
C THR A 187 -2.66 -4.14 -2.48
N VAL A 188 -2.44 -3.24 -3.43
CA VAL A 188 -3.20 -2.00 -3.57
C VAL A 188 -3.80 -1.90 -4.97
N TRP A 189 -4.95 -1.23 -5.05
CA TRP A 189 -5.65 -0.92 -6.28
C TRP A 189 -5.81 0.59 -6.36
N ILE A 190 -5.15 1.19 -7.34
CA ILE A 190 -5.05 2.65 -7.51
C ILE A 190 -5.84 3.06 -8.76
N ALA A 191 -6.70 4.07 -8.65
CA ALA A 191 -7.53 4.52 -9.75
C ALA A 191 -6.70 5.01 -10.96
N GLN A 192 -7.09 4.59 -12.17
CA GLN A 192 -6.45 4.97 -13.43
C GLN A 192 -7.01 6.26 -14.07
N ASP A 193 -7.92 6.95 -13.39
CA ASP A 193 -8.61 8.15 -13.88
C ASP A 193 -7.80 9.45 -13.70
N GLY A 194 -6.50 9.32 -13.38
CA GLY A 194 -5.58 10.44 -13.10
C GLY A 194 -5.67 10.99 -11.67
N SER A 195 -6.62 10.51 -10.85
CA SER A 195 -6.73 10.95 -9.46
C SER A 195 -5.75 10.25 -8.51
N HIS A 196 -5.20 9.11 -8.92
CA HIS A 196 -4.40 8.21 -8.10
C HIS A 196 -5.08 7.80 -6.77
N ARG A 197 -6.40 7.93 -6.64
CA ARG A 197 -7.10 7.55 -5.41
C ARG A 197 -6.87 6.08 -5.09
N LEU A 198 -6.59 5.79 -3.83
CA LEU A 198 -6.60 4.42 -3.33
C LEU A 198 -8.04 3.91 -3.35
N VAL A 199 -8.31 2.91 -4.18
CA VAL A 199 -9.64 2.27 -4.28
C VAL A 199 -9.74 1.10 -3.32
N ARG A 200 -8.68 0.30 -3.21
CA ARG A 200 -8.61 -0.83 -2.28
C ARG A 200 -7.19 -1.07 -1.81
N ALA A 201 -7.05 -1.52 -0.57
CA ALA A 201 -5.82 -2.07 -0.03
C ALA A 201 -6.11 -3.39 0.68
N SER A 202 -5.16 -4.31 0.64
CA SER A 202 -5.25 -5.60 1.33
C SER A 202 -3.89 -5.99 1.86
N VAL A 203 -3.86 -6.58 3.06
CA VAL A 203 -2.67 -7.18 3.66
C VAL A 203 -3.00 -8.59 4.13
N ASP A 204 -2.15 -9.54 3.80
CA ASP A 204 -2.20 -10.91 4.30
C ASP A 204 -1.33 -11.02 5.55
N LEU A 205 -1.95 -11.29 6.70
CA LEU A 205 -1.29 -11.36 8.00
C LEU A 205 -0.81 -12.80 8.32
N GLY A 206 -1.03 -13.76 7.43
CA GLY A 206 -0.68 -15.18 7.57
C GLY A 206 -1.76 -16.00 8.28
N SER A 207 -2.32 -15.51 9.38
CA SER A 207 -3.48 -16.13 10.06
C SER A 207 -4.82 -15.75 9.43
N GLY A 208 -4.82 -14.72 8.61
CA GLY A 208 -5.98 -14.09 8.01
C GLY A 208 -5.56 -12.90 7.15
N SER A 209 -6.52 -12.15 6.65
CA SER A 209 -6.26 -10.94 5.87
C SER A 209 -7.20 -9.81 6.26
N VAL A 210 -6.73 -8.59 6.04
CA VAL A 210 -7.53 -7.37 6.16
C VAL A 210 -7.59 -6.73 4.79
N GLN A 211 -8.78 -6.36 4.37
CA GLN A 211 -9.04 -5.60 3.15
C GLN A 211 -9.85 -4.35 3.50
N VAL A 212 -9.47 -3.22 2.92
CA VAL A 212 -10.19 -1.95 3.01
C VAL A 212 -10.46 -1.46 1.60
N THR A 213 -11.73 -1.16 1.31
CA THR A 213 -12.16 -0.52 0.06
C THR A 213 -12.63 0.89 0.40
N LEU A 214 -12.16 1.88 -0.36
CA LEU A 214 -12.54 3.27 -0.20
C LEU A 214 -13.52 3.65 -1.32
N SER A 215 -14.48 4.51 -0.99
CA SER A 215 -15.39 5.13 -1.94
C SER A 215 -15.84 6.50 -1.41
N LYS A 216 -16.63 7.24 -2.19
CA LYS A 216 -17.21 8.54 -1.79
C LYS A 216 -16.18 9.54 -1.25
N TRP A 217 -15.02 9.61 -1.90
CA TRP A 217 -13.92 10.48 -1.50
C TRP A 217 -14.35 11.94 -1.48
N ASN A 218 -14.14 12.61 -0.35
CA ASN A 218 -14.48 14.01 -0.10
C ASN A 218 -15.98 14.34 -0.27
N GLU A 219 -16.87 13.35 -0.30
CA GLU A 219 -18.30 13.58 -0.23
C GLU A 219 -18.70 14.04 1.19
N PRO A 220 -19.70 14.93 1.35
CA PRO A 220 -20.19 15.31 2.66
C PRO A 220 -20.71 14.11 3.46
N VAL A 221 -20.31 14.00 4.71
CA VAL A 221 -20.71 12.92 5.63
C VAL A 221 -21.45 13.50 6.84
N ASN A 222 -22.46 12.78 7.32
CA ASN A 222 -23.19 13.14 8.54
C ASN A 222 -22.82 12.16 9.67
N LEU A 223 -22.02 12.65 10.62
CA LEU A 223 -21.39 11.84 11.66
C LEU A 223 -21.81 12.23 13.08
N ASP A 224 -22.87 13.04 13.21
CA ASP A 224 -23.37 13.49 14.52
C ASP A 224 -24.12 12.38 15.28
#